data_AF-A0ABC9CDH5-F1
#
_entry.id   AF-A0ABC9CDH5-F1
#
_cell.length_a   1.000
_cell.length_b   1.000
_cell.length_c   1.000
_cell.angle_alpha   90.00
_cell.angle_beta   90.00
_cell.angle_gamma   90.00
#
_symmetry.space_group_name_H-M   'P 1'
#
loop_
_entity.id
_entity.type
_entity.pdbx_description
1 polymer ?
#
loop_
_entity_poly.entity_id
_entity_poly.type
_entity_poly.pdbx_seq_one_letter_code
_entity_poly.pdbx_strand_id
1 'polypeptide(L)'
;MAQLIAITIMLLAVAIAPGLAVGSSSSVINATCTALKPLQPYDYCVGVLSADPAAAAATDVPGVAAAAVNITAVKAASTLRVITYLVDELTTCRGYYSNLVKSLADVRVDLGAGRFSNASLEISANATGVPNDCDILLFEGNAHKDPFTQENGENDLLVRLASAIIGLLNKNLVNHGF
;
A
#
# COMPACT_ATOMS: atom_id res chain seq x y z
N MET A 1 -64.90 -22.29 -42.18
CA MET A 1 -63.71 -21.45 -41.86
C MET A 1 -63.14 -22.01 -40.56
N ALA A 2 -62.15 -22.90 -40.65
CA ALA A 2 -60.72 -22.57 -40.72
C ALA A 2 -60.22 -22.16 -39.31
N GLN A 3 -59.19 -22.74 -38.70
CA GLN A 3 -58.20 -23.71 -39.15
C GLN A 3 -57.44 -24.18 -37.89
N LEU A 4 -57.18 -25.49 -37.75
CA LEU A 4 -56.15 -26.00 -36.83
C LEU A 4 -54.78 -25.60 -37.40
N ILE A 5 -53.87 -25.13 -36.54
CA ILE A 5 -52.44 -25.07 -36.87
C ILE A 5 -51.68 -25.88 -35.82
N ALA A 6 -51.15 -27.00 -36.31
CA ALA A 6 -50.20 -27.86 -35.63
C ALA A 6 -48.87 -27.14 -35.45
N ILE A 7 -48.26 -27.25 -34.27
CA ILE A 7 -46.93 -26.70 -33.98
C ILE A 7 -45.90 -27.78 -34.32
N THR A 8 -45.20 -27.59 -35.43
CA THR A 8 -44.05 -28.39 -35.86
C THR A 8 -42.82 -27.98 -35.04
N ILE A 9 -42.28 -28.89 -34.23
CA ILE A 9 -41.00 -28.70 -33.53
C ILE A 9 -39.87 -29.01 -34.52
N MET A 10 -39.17 -27.97 -35.00
CA MET A 10 -37.90 -28.13 -35.72
C MET A 10 -36.76 -28.28 -34.71
N LEU A 11 -36.12 -29.44 -34.72
CA LEU A 11 -34.85 -29.71 -34.03
C LEU A 11 -33.72 -28.97 -34.77
N LEU A 12 -33.12 -27.97 -34.13
CA LEU A 12 -31.87 -27.35 -34.58
C LEU A 12 -30.69 -28.21 -34.11
N ALA A 13 -30.06 -28.93 -35.04
CA ALA A 13 -28.77 -29.57 -34.80
C ALA A 13 -27.67 -28.51 -34.82
N VAL A 14 -27.14 -28.16 -33.64
CA VAL A 14 -25.94 -27.33 -33.51
C VAL A 14 -24.74 -28.21 -33.85
N ALA A 15 -24.19 -28.02 -35.05
CA ALA A 15 -22.88 -28.55 -35.40
C ALA A 15 -21.82 -27.77 -34.60
N ILE A 16 -21.33 -28.36 -33.51
CA ILE A 16 -20.17 -27.86 -32.79
C ILE A 16 -18.95 -28.18 -33.66
N ALA A 17 -18.42 -27.16 -34.35
CA ALA A 17 -17.11 -27.27 -34.97
C ALA A 17 -16.05 -27.52 -33.86
N PRO A 18 -15.10 -28.45 -34.04
CA PRO A 18 -14.05 -28.65 -33.07
C PRO A 18 -13.16 -27.40 -33.03
N GLY A 19 -13.15 -26.73 -31.87
CA GLY A 19 -12.20 -25.66 -31.57
C GLY A 19 -10.77 -26.21 -31.60
N LEU A 20 -10.03 -25.86 -32.64
CA LEU A 20 -8.59 -26.12 -32.77
C LEU A 20 -7.85 -24.78 -32.75
N ALA A 21 -7.61 -24.25 -31.56
CA ALA A 21 -6.63 -23.18 -31.33
C ALA A 21 -6.10 -23.14 -29.89
N VAL A 22 -6.08 -24.27 -29.17
CA VAL A 22 -5.53 -24.33 -27.80
C VAL A 22 -3.99 -24.57 -27.80
N GLY A 23 -3.35 -24.63 -28.98
CA GLY A 23 -1.93 -25.00 -29.13
C GLY A 23 -0.94 -23.90 -29.54
N SER A 24 -1.42 -22.73 -29.98
CA SER A 24 -0.54 -21.73 -30.65
C SER A 24 0.06 -20.68 -29.73
N SER A 25 -0.62 -20.31 -28.65
CA SER A 25 -0.15 -19.22 -27.78
C SER A 25 0.94 -19.66 -26.80
N SER A 26 0.88 -20.90 -26.30
CA SER A 26 1.98 -21.52 -25.53
C SER A 26 3.27 -21.64 -26.35
N SER A 27 3.17 -21.92 -27.66
CA SER A 27 4.35 -22.07 -28.51
C SER A 27 5.05 -20.74 -28.80
N VAL A 28 4.30 -19.65 -29.02
CA VAL A 28 4.87 -18.31 -29.27
C VAL A 28 5.53 -17.73 -28.01
N ILE A 29 4.91 -17.90 -26.83
CA ILE A 29 5.53 -17.51 -25.56
C ILE A 29 6.84 -18.29 -25.34
N ASN A 30 6.82 -19.61 -25.47
CA ASN A 30 8.02 -20.43 -25.28
C ASN A 30 9.14 -20.08 -26.26
N ALA A 31 8.82 -19.85 -27.54
CA ALA A 31 9.80 -19.42 -28.55
C ALA A 31 10.39 -18.04 -28.21
N THR A 32 9.53 -17.09 -27.84
CA THR A 32 9.94 -15.74 -27.43
C THR A 32 10.87 -15.79 -26.21
N CYS A 33 10.48 -16.52 -25.16
CA CYS A 33 11.27 -16.64 -23.94
C CYS A 33 12.57 -17.42 -24.15
N THR A 34 12.59 -18.41 -25.05
CA THR A 34 13.82 -19.12 -25.42
C THR A 34 14.82 -18.16 -26.06
N ALA A 35 14.34 -17.30 -26.98
CA ALA A 35 15.17 -16.29 -27.64
C ALA A 35 15.68 -15.21 -26.66
N LEU A 36 14.90 -14.88 -25.62
CA LEU A 36 15.25 -13.89 -24.60
C LEU A 36 16.14 -14.43 -23.46
N LYS A 37 16.44 -15.74 -23.42
CA LYS A 37 17.23 -16.37 -22.36
C LYS A 37 18.56 -15.67 -22.02
N PRO A 38 19.29 -15.05 -22.97
CA PRO A 38 20.49 -14.27 -22.64
C PRO A 38 20.22 -12.99 -21.83
N LEU A 39 18.99 -12.47 -21.85
CA LEU A 39 18.59 -11.20 -21.24
C LEU A 39 17.67 -11.36 -20.03
N GLN A 40 16.87 -12.43 -19.99
CA GLN A 40 15.86 -12.66 -18.96
C GLN A 40 15.81 -14.15 -18.60
N PRO A 41 15.60 -14.51 -17.31
CA PRO A 41 15.38 -15.90 -16.94
C PRO A 41 14.15 -16.47 -17.66
N TYR A 42 14.32 -17.65 -18.27
CA TYR A 42 13.27 -18.28 -19.09
C TYR A 42 11.97 -18.46 -18.30
N ASP A 43 12.05 -19.04 -17.10
CA ASP A 43 10.88 -19.31 -16.25
C ASP A 43 10.17 -18.04 -15.81
N TYR A 44 10.92 -16.95 -15.58
CA TYR A 44 10.34 -15.63 -15.30
C TYR A 44 9.54 -15.11 -16.50
N CYS A 45 10.13 -15.16 -17.70
CA CYS A 45 9.47 -14.71 -18.93
C CYS A 45 8.19 -15.51 -19.20
N VAL A 46 8.26 -16.84 -19.15
CA VAL A 46 7.09 -17.70 -19.36
C VAL A 46 6.04 -17.47 -18.29
N GLY A 47 6.45 -17.38 -17.01
CA GLY A 47 5.54 -17.14 -15.90
C GLY A 47 4.78 -15.82 -16.01
N VAL A 48 5.46 -14.72 -16.35
CA VAL A 48 4.83 -13.41 -16.52
C VAL A 48 3.84 -13.41 -17.69
N LEU A 49 4.25 -13.92 -18.85
CA LEU A 49 3.43 -13.89 -20.05
C LEU A 49 2.26 -14.88 -19.98
N SER A 50 2.45 -16.06 -19.39
CA SER A 50 1.38 -17.07 -19.31
C SER A 50 0.30 -16.71 -18.28
N ALA A 51 0.63 -15.86 -17.30
CA ALA A 51 -0.32 -15.37 -16.30
C ALA A 51 -1.23 -14.24 -16.82
N ASP A 52 -0.86 -13.60 -17.94
CA ASP A 52 -1.65 -12.54 -18.56
C ASP A 52 -2.55 -13.13 -19.68
N PRO A 53 -3.88 -12.94 -19.62
CA PRO A 53 -4.80 -13.49 -20.61
C PRO A 53 -4.55 -13.00 -22.04
N ALA A 54 -4.09 -11.77 -22.23
CA ALA A 54 -3.85 -11.21 -23.56
C ALA A 54 -2.58 -11.80 -24.18
N ALA A 55 -1.50 -11.92 -23.40
CA ALA A 55 -0.29 -12.62 -23.81
C ALA A 55 -0.58 -14.12 -24.08
N ALA A 56 -1.34 -14.78 -23.20
CA ALA A 56 -1.72 -16.18 -23.36
C ALA A 56 -2.70 -16.45 -24.51
N ALA A 57 -3.35 -15.42 -25.06
CA ALA A 57 -4.19 -15.52 -26.26
C ALA A 57 -3.45 -15.07 -27.54
N ALA A 58 -2.29 -14.44 -27.42
CA ALA A 58 -1.53 -13.93 -28.56
C ALA A 58 -1.01 -15.08 -29.42
N THR A 59 -1.15 -14.95 -30.74
CA THR A 59 -0.71 -15.94 -31.74
C THR A 59 0.56 -15.52 -32.48
N ASP A 60 1.13 -14.36 -32.14
CA ASP A 60 2.34 -13.82 -32.75
C ASP A 60 3.19 -13.01 -31.76
N VAL A 61 4.44 -12.73 -32.14
CA VAL A 61 5.40 -11.98 -31.31
C VAL A 61 4.95 -10.53 -31.07
N PRO A 62 4.42 -9.79 -32.07
CA PRO A 62 3.87 -8.45 -31.82
C PRO A 62 2.77 -8.41 -30.74
N GLY A 63 1.85 -9.39 -30.74
CA GLY A 63 0.82 -9.51 -29.72
C GLY A 63 1.40 -9.79 -28.33
N VAL A 64 2.37 -10.71 -28.23
CA VAL A 64 3.10 -10.98 -26.98
C VAL A 64 3.85 -9.74 -26.48
N ALA A 65 4.47 -8.98 -27.39
CA ALA A 65 5.18 -7.75 -27.05
C ALA A 65 4.22 -6.64 -26.55
N ALA A 66 3.07 -6.46 -27.22
CA ALA A 66 2.05 -5.52 -26.78
C ALA A 66 1.50 -5.89 -25.39
N ALA A 67 1.25 -7.18 -25.14
CA ALA A 67 0.84 -7.67 -23.84
C ALA A 67 1.93 -7.43 -22.77
N ALA A 68 3.20 -7.71 -23.07
CA ALA A 68 4.32 -7.44 -22.16
C ALA A 68 4.40 -5.96 -21.76
N VAL A 69 4.27 -5.04 -22.73
CA VAL A 69 4.22 -3.60 -22.48
C VAL A 69 3.04 -3.23 -21.59
N ASN A 70 1.86 -3.79 -21.84
CA ASN A 70 0.67 -3.53 -21.03
C ASN A 70 0.84 -4.03 -19.58
N ILE A 71 1.40 -5.23 -19.38
CA ILE A 71 1.73 -5.77 -18.06
C ILE A 71 2.69 -4.82 -17.32
N THR A 72 3.74 -4.34 -18.00
CA THR A 72 4.69 -3.38 -17.44
C THR A 72 3.98 -2.07 -17.08
N ALA A 73 3.13 -1.53 -17.95
CA ALA A 73 2.40 -0.29 -17.69
C ALA A 73 1.47 -0.41 -16.48
N VAL A 74 0.73 -1.52 -16.36
CA VAL A 74 -0.14 -1.80 -15.20
C VAL A 74 0.67 -1.90 -13.92
N LYS A 75 1.80 -2.63 -13.93
CA LYS A 75 2.68 -2.73 -12.75
C LYS A 75 3.27 -1.37 -12.37
N ALA A 76 3.76 -0.60 -13.34
CA ALA A 76 4.31 0.73 -13.10
C ALA A 76 3.25 1.69 -12.53
N ALA A 77 2.03 1.67 -13.06
CA ALA A 77 0.92 2.46 -12.53
C ALA A 77 0.55 2.05 -11.09
N SER A 78 0.58 0.76 -10.78
CA SER A 78 0.37 0.26 -9.42
C SER A 78 1.46 0.75 -8.46
N THR A 79 2.73 0.65 -8.86
CA THR A 79 3.86 1.17 -8.08
C THR A 79 3.75 2.68 -7.86
N LEU A 80 3.42 3.44 -8.90
CA LEU A 80 3.23 4.88 -8.80
C LEU A 80 2.12 5.23 -7.79
N ARG A 81 1.01 4.48 -7.79
CA ARG A 81 -0.07 4.67 -6.82
C ARG A 81 0.42 4.48 -5.38
N VAL A 82 1.18 3.43 -5.11
CA VAL A 82 1.78 3.18 -3.78
C VAL A 82 2.72 4.31 -3.39
N ILE A 83 3.54 4.82 -4.33
CA ILE A 83 4.42 5.96 -4.08
C ILE A 83 3.61 7.20 -3.71
N THR A 84 2.53 7.50 -4.44
CA THR A 84 1.67 8.64 -4.13
C THR A 84 1.07 8.54 -2.74
N TYR A 85 0.49 7.39 -2.39
CA TYR A 85 -0.06 7.17 -1.05
C TYR A 85 0.99 7.35 0.05
N LEU A 86 2.18 6.79 -0.16
CA LEU A 86 3.27 6.92 0.81
C LEU A 86 3.69 8.39 0.97
N VAL A 87 3.78 9.17 -0.11
CA VAL A 87 4.11 10.61 -0.01
C VAL A 87 3.05 11.39 0.77
N ASP A 88 1.77 11.08 0.57
CA ASP A 88 0.67 11.74 1.27
C ASP A 88 0.65 11.38 2.77
N GLU A 89 0.85 10.11 3.10
CA GLU A 89 0.96 9.61 4.48
C GLU A 89 2.19 10.21 5.18
N LEU A 90 3.35 10.22 4.52
CA LEU A 90 4.57 10.86 5.00
C LEU A 90 4.39 12.37 5.22
N THR A 91 3.61 13.04 4.37
CA THR A 91 3.29 14.46 4.53
C THR A 91 2.46 14.70 5.79
N THR A 92 1.53 13.80 6.09
CA THR A 92 0.71 13.85 7.32
C THR A 92 1.57 13.58 8.55
N CYS A 93 2.41 12.54 8.52
CA CYS A 93 3.40 12.25 9.55
C CYS A 93 4.36 13.41 9.82
N ARG A 94 4.82 14.10 8.78
CA ARG A 94 5.63 15.33 8.94
C ARG A 94 4.87 16.39 9.73
N GLY A 95 3.56 16.52 9.51
CA GLY A 95 2.68 17.40 10.30
C GLY A 95 2.64 17.00 11.77
N TYR A 96 2.42 15.70 12.05
CA TYR A 96 2.46 15.14 13.40
C TYR A 96 3.78 15.44 14.12
N TYR A 97 4.92 15.14 13.49
CA TYR A 97 6.22 15.42 14.09
C TYR A 97 6.53 16.92 14.24
N SER A 98 6.06 17.76 13.31
CA SER A 98 6.20 19.22 13.44
C SER A 98 5.45 19.74 14.68
N ASN A 99 4.24 19.23 14.91
CA ASN A 99 3.46 19.55 16.11
C ASN A 99 4.12 19.00 17.38
N LEU A 100 4.61 17.76 17.34
CA LEU A 100 5.35 17.18 18.47
C LEU A 100 6.56 18.03 18.86
N VAL A 101 7.39 18.43 17.90
CA VAL A 101 8.56 19.29 18.15
C VAL A 101 8.13 20.62 18.78
N LYS A 102 7.02 21.22 18.32
CA LYS A 102 6.49 22.44 18.90
C LYS A 102 6.02 22.24 20.34
N SER A 103 5.21 21.22 20.60
CA SER A 103 4.74 20.90 21.96
C SER A 103 5.89 20.62 22.91
N LEU A 104 6.94 19.91 22.47
CA LEU A 104 8.13 19.69 23.30
C LEU A 104 8.89 21.00 23.59
N ALA A 105 8.90 21.96 22.65
CA ALA A 105 9.47 23.28 22.91
C ALA A 105 8.65 24.07 23.95
N ASP A 106 7.32 24.02 23.86
CA ASP A 106 6.41 24.69 24.80
C ASP A 106 6.53 24.08 26.21
N VAL A 107 6.63 22.74 26.31
CA VAL A 107 6.94 22.03 27.57
C VAL A 107 8.24 22.54 28.20
N ARG A 108 9.30 22.72 27.40
CA ARG A 108 10.59 23.24 27.91
C ARG A 108 10.45 24.67 28.44
N VAL A 109 9.68 25.51 27.76
CA VAL A 109 9.40 26.89 28.19
C VAL A 109 8.64 26.90 29.54
N ASP A 110 7.63 26.03 29.68
CA ASP A 110 6.87 25.91 30.93
C ASP A 110 7.72 25.38 32.09
N LEU A 111 8.55 24.37 31.85
CA LEU A 111 9.49 23.85 32.85
C LEU A 111 10.48 24.93 33.31
N GLY A 112 11.06 25.69 32.38
CA GLY A 112 12.00 26.76 32.70
C GLY A 112 11.38 27.90 33.51
N ALA A 113 10.06 28.09 33.41
CA ALA A 113 9.31 29.09 34.15
C ALA A 113 8.64 28.55 35.42
N GLY A 114 8.88 27.28 35.78
CA GLY A 114 8.27 26.64 36.95
C GLY A 114 6.77 26.34 36.81
N ARG A 115 6.23 26.37 35.57
CA ARG A 115 4.81 26.08 35.28
C ARG A 115 4.59 24.58 35.07
N PHE A 116 4.89 23.77 36.09
CA PHE A 116 4.93 22.32 35.97
C PHE A 116 3.58 21.68 35.62
N SER A 117 2.47 22.24 36.10
CA SER A 117 1.12 21.80 35.71
C SER A 117 0.87 21.99 34.21
N ASN A 118 1.29 23.12 33.65
CA ASN A 118 1.13 23.39 32.21
C ASN A 118 2.02 22.46 31.38
N ALA A 119 3.29 22.29 31.78
CA ALA A 119 4.20 21.34 31.14
C ALA A 119 3.65 19.91 31.16
N SER A 120 3.08 19.48 32.31
CA SER A 120 2.47 18.16 32.45
C SER A 120 1.25 18.00 31.56
N LEU A 121 0.41 19.03 31.45
CA LEU A 121 -0.76 19.00 30.58
C LEU A 121 -0.32 18.93 29.11
N GLU A 122 0.58 19.81 28.69
CA GLU A 122 1.05 19.91 27.30
C GLU A 122 1.66 18.59 26.80
N ILE A 123 2.59 18.00 27.56
CA ILE A 123 3.24 16.75 27.12
C ILE A 123 2.26 15.56 27.09
N SER A 124 1.30 15.52 28.01
CA SER A 124 0.32 14.44 28.08
C SER A 124 -0.74 14.55 26.98
N ALA A 125 -1.17 15.76 26.64
CA ALA A 125 -2.26 16.00 25.70
C ALA A 125 -1.78 16.09 24.25
N ASN A 126 -0.61 16.67 24.00
CA ASN A 126 -0.20 17.08 22.66
C ASN A 126 1.07 16.38 22.14
N ALA A 127 1.85 15.73 23.01
CA ALA A 127 3.05 15.00 22.59
C ALA A 127 2.88 13.48 22.65
N THR A 128 2.28 12.97 23.74
CA THR A 128 2.12 11.53 23.96
C THR A 128 1.20 10.92 22.90
N GLY A 129 1.64 9.82 22.28
CA GLY A 129 0.88 9.10 21.24
C GLY A 129 1.15 9.57 19.81
N VAL A 130 1.67 10.79 19.61
CA VAL A 130 1.93 11.34 18.26
C VAL A 130 2.84 10.46 17.39
N PRO A 131 3.95 9.89 17.89
CA PRO A 131 4.76 8.98 17.07
C PRO A 131 4.00 7.71 16.67
N ASN A 132 3.15 7.19 17.54
CA ASN A 132 2.33 6.01 17.28
C ASN A 132 1.19 6.30 16.28
N ASP A 133 0.63 7.51 16.28
CA ASP A 133 -0.35 7.92 15.27
C ASP A 133 0.26 7.93 13.86
N CYS A 134 1.53 8.30 13.74
CA CYS A 134 2.26 8.20 12.47
C CYS A 134 2.56 6.74 12.08
N ASP A 135 3.00 5.91 13.04
CA ASP A 135 3.27 4.48 12.82
C ASP A 135 2.02 3.75 12.30
N ILE A 136 0.88 3.95 12.98
CA ILE A 136 -0.42 3.41 12.59
C ILE A 136 -0.81 3.91 11.20
N LEU A 137 -0.65 5.21 10.91
CA LEU A 137 -0.98 5.76 9.61
C LEU A 137 -0.19 5.10 8.47
N LEU A 138 1.11 4.84 8.66
CA LEU A 138 1.95 4.26 7.62
C LEU A 138 1.75 2.74 7.48
N PHE A 139 1.40 2.07 8.59
CA PHE A 139 1.11 0.65 8.60
C PHE A 139 -0.28 0.33 8.02
N GLU A 140 -1.32 1.01 8.50
CA GLU A 140 -2.72 0.81 8.10
C GLU A 140 -3.13 1.64 6.88
N GLY A 141 -2.30 2.62 6.50
CA GLY A 141 -2.51 3.47 5.34
C GLY A 141 -2.55 2.73 4.03
N ASN A 142 -2.98 3.42 2.98
CA ASN A 142 -3.14 2.84 1.65
C ASN A 142 -1.81 2.36 1.04
N ALA A 143 -0.67 2.92 1.46
CA ALA A 143 0.63 2.42 1.00
C ALA A 143 1.02 1.09 1.66
N HIS A 144 0.51 0.80 2.87
CA HIS A 144 0.93 -0.31 3.73
C HIS A 144 2.45 -0.41 3.87
N LYS A 145 3.11 0.73 4.09
CA LYS A 145 4.57 0.84 4.14
C LYS A 145 4.98 1.89 5.15
N ASP A 146 5.63 1.41 6.20
CA ASP A 146 6.32 2.27 7.15
C ASP A 146 7.85 2.15 6.97
N PRO A 147 8.51 3.20 6.46
CA PRO A 147 9.96 3.21 6.31
C PRO A 147 10.73 3.55 7.59
N PHE A 148 10.07 3.92 8.70
CA PHE A 148 10.70 4.35 9.95
C PHE A 148 9.94 3.93 11.23
N THR A 149 9.33 2.74 11.22
CA THR A 149 8.68 2.12 12.40
C THR A 149 9.59 2.12 13.63
N GLN A 150 10.89 1.86 13.43
CA GLN A 150 11.84 1.86 14.54
C GLN A 150 11.92 3.24 15.19
N GLU A 151 12.09 4.29 14.40
CA GLU A 151 12.18 5.67 14.87
C GLU A 151 10.86 6.12 15.52
N ASN A 152 9.70 5.70 15.01
CA ASN A 152 8.40 5.96 15.65
C ASN A 152 8.34 5.34 17.04
N GLY A 153 8.73 4.07 17.17
CA GLY A 153 8.77 3.37 18.45
C GLY A 153 9.74 4.02 19.45
N GLU A 154 10.92 4.42 19.00
CA GLU A 154 11.90 5.12 19.84
C GLU A 154 11.37 6.48 20.34
N ASN A 155 10.72 7.26 19.48
CA ASN A 155 10.13 8.55 19.86
C ASN A 155 8.95 8.37 20.83
N ASP A 156 8.09 7.37 20.65
CA ASP A 156 6.99 7.09 21.57
C ASP A 156 7.51 6.77 22.98
N LEU A 157 8.52 5.90 23.09
CA LEU A 157 9.16 5.58 24.37
C LEU A 157 9.75 6.80 25.06
N LEU A 158 10.46 7.66 24.31
CA LEU A 158 11.08 8.86 24.86
C LEU A 158 10.05 9.88 25.34
N VAL A 159 8.99 10.12 24.58
CA VAL A 159 7.93 11.05 24.96
C VAL A 159 7.19 10.54 26.19
N ARG A 160 6.88 9.24 26.27
CA ARG A 160 6.24 8.64 27.46
C ARG A 160 7.13 8.73 28.69
N LEU A 161 8.44 8.51 28.54
CA LEU A 161 9.40 8.67 29.64
C LEU A 161 9.42 10.12 30.15
N ALA A 162 9.54 11.09 29.25
CA ALA A 162 9.50 12.51 29.61
C ALA A 162 8.18 12.89 30.30
N SER A 163 7.05 12.41 29.76
CA SER A 163 5.71 12.64 30.33
C SER A 163 5.60 12.09 31.75
N ALA A 164 6.10 10.87 31.99
CA ALA A 164 6.11 10.26 33.31
C ALA A 164 6.97 11.05 34.32
N ILE A 165 8.15 11.52 33.92
CA ILE A 165 9.04 12.33 34.77
C ILE A 165 8.39 13.66 35.14
N ILE A 166 7.81 14.36 34.16
CA ILE A 166 7.11 15.63 34.39
C ILE A 166 5.89 15.40 35.29
N GLY A 167 5.16 14.31 35.10
CA GLY A 167 4.04 13.93 35.96
C GLY A 167 4.44 13.69 37.41
N LEU A 168 5.60 13.09 37.67
CA LEU A 168 6.15 12.94 39.03
C LEU A 168 6.51 14.28 39.66
N LEU A 169 7.16 15.15 38.90
CA LEU A 169 7.53 16.50 39.35
C LEU A 169 6.27 17.30 39.73
N ASN A 170 5.25 17.29 38.88
CA ASN A 170 3.99 17.98 39.13
C ASN A 170 3.28 17.46 40.38
N LYS A 171 3.16 16.13 40.53
CA LYS A 171 2.53 15.51 41.72
C LYS A 171 3.25 15.87 43.02
N ASN A 172 4.57 15.85 43.04
CA ASN A 172 5.35 16.18 44.23
C ASN A 172 5.10 17.64 44.66
N LEU A 173 4.99 18.56 43.71
CA LEU A 173 4.72 19.98 44.03
C LEU A 173 3.29 20.18 44.54
N VAL A 174 2.30 19.55 43.92
CA VAL A 174 0.91 19.57 44.40
C VAL A 174 0.80 18.99 45.81
N ASN A 175 1.50 17.88 46.10
CA ASN A 175 1.48 17.23 47.42
C ASN A 175 2.23 18.02 48.50
N HIS A 176 3.19 18.88 48.12
CA HIS A 176 4.00 19.66 49.05
C HIS A 176 3.59 21.14 49.17
N GLY A 177 2.52 21.56 48.48
CA GLY A 177 1.87 22.87 48.73
C GLY A 177 2.72 24.09 48.35
N PHE A 178 3.45 24.00 47.24
CA PHE A 178 4.14 25.15 46.63
C PHE A 178 3.29 25.80 45.54
#